data_AF-A0A7K0D3H6-F1
#
_entry.id   AF-A0A7K0D3H6-F1
#
_cell.length_a   1.000
_cell.length_b   1.000
_cell.length_c   1.000
_cell.angle_alpha   90.00
_cell.angle_beta   90.00
_cell.angle_gamma   90.00
#
_symmetry.space_group_name_H-M   'P 1'
#
loop_
_entity.id
_entity.type
_entity.pdbx_description
1 polymer ?
#
loop_
_entity_poly.entity_id
_entity_poly.type
_entity_poly.pdbx_seq_one_letter_code
_entity_poly.pdbx_strand_id
1 'polypeptide(L)'
;MTGEYSVDLNQLDDLVTRLSSLAQFINEHLDTLDSKSAAVHAGSWSGTAASAHETAHREWSAAAAEFVAGITEMSTAARNAHTRYTGAATANTRMFGRR
;
A
#
# COMPACT_ATOMS: atom_id res chain seq x y z
N MET A 1 29.70 -19.58 9.02
CA MET A 1 28.36 -19.65 8.41
C MET A 1 27.89 -18.23 8.09
N THR A 2 28.31 -17.68 6.96
CA THR A 2 27.65 -16.49 6.40
C THR A 2 26.45 -17.03 5.65
N GLY A 3 25.28 -17.06 6.31
CA GLY A 3 24.04 -17.41 5.64
C GLY A 3 23.83 -16.44 4.49
N GLU A 4 23.96 -16.91 3.26
CA GLU A 4 23.71 -16.12 2.07
C GLU A 4 22.21 -15.83 2.05
N TYR A 5 21.83 -14.66 2.57
CA TYR A 5 20.49 -14.13 2.42
C TYR A 5 20.31 -13.78 0.94
N SER A 6 19.88 -14.76 0.15
CA SER A 6 19.43 -14.53 -1.21
C SER A 6 18.01 -13.99 -1.14
N VAL A 7 17.86 -12.69 -1.38
CA VAL A 7 16.53 -12.08 -1.56
C VAL A 7 16.05 -12.54 -2.94
N ASP A 8 14.95 -13.30 -2.99
CA ASP A 8 14.26 -13.57 -4.24
C ASP A 8 13.58 -12.27 -4.69
N LEU A 9 14.29 -11.59 -5.59
CA LEU A 9 13.94 -10.30 -6.14
C LEU A 9 12.63 -10.33 -6.93
N ASN A 10 12.25 -11.49 -7.49
CA ASN A 10 10.97 -11.65 -8.20
C ASN A 10 9.81 -11.77 -7.21
N GLN A 11 9.98 -12.53 -6.12
CA GLN A 11 8.97 -12.60 -5.06
C GLN A 11 8.71 -11.23 -4.42
N LEU A 12 9.74 -10.40 -4.30
CA LEU A 12 9.59 -9.04 -3.80
C LEU A 12 8.72 -8.19 -4.74
N ASP A 13 8.94 -8.27 -6.06
CA ASP A 13 8.14 -7.54 -7.05
C ASP A 13 6.68 -8.02 -7.11
N ASP A 14 6.46 -9.33 -6.97
CA ASP A 14 5.12 -9.92 -6.88
C ASP A 14 4.40 -9.42 -5.62
N LEU A 15 5.08 -9.39 -4.49
CA LEU A 15 4.53 -8.87 -3.23
C LEU A 15 4.16 -7.40 -3.36
N VAL A 16 5.07 -6.58 -3.90
CA VAL A 16 4.82 -5.16 -4.16
C VAL A 16 3.60 -4.96 -5.05
N THR A 17 3.48 -5.74 -6.12
CA THR A 17 2.34 -5.67 -7.05
C THR A 17 1.03 -5.99 -6.34
N ARG A 18 0.98 -7.09 -5.57
CA ARG A 18 -0.22 -7.48 -4.81
C ARG A 18 -0.64 -6.42 -3.80
N LEU A 19 0.33 -5.85 -3.09
CA LEU A 19 0.07 -4.80 -2.11
C LEU A 19 -0.45 -3.51 -2.75
N SER A 20 0.11 -3.10 -3.89
CA SER A 20 -0.40 -1.96 -4.65
C SER A 20 -1.83 -2.20 -5.17
N SER A 21 -2.15 -3.39 -5.67
CA SER A 21 -3.52 -3.73 -6.09
C SER A 21 -4.50 -3.72 -4.91
N LEU A 22 -4.10 -4.22 -3.74
CA LEU A 22 -4.92 -4.16 -2.53
C LEU A 22 -5.18 -2.71 -2.09
N ALA A 23 -4.16 -1.86 -2.12
CA ALA A 23 -4.30 -0.44 -1.78
C ALA A 23 -5.29 0.28 -2.72
N GLN A 24 -5.20 0.01 -4.02
CA GLN A 24 -6.13 0.57 -5.00
C GLN A 24 -7.57 0.07 -4.75
N PHE A 25 -7.75 -1.24 -4.53
CA PHE A 25 -9.06 -1.82 -4.22
C PHE A 25 -9.70 -1.18 -2.98
N ILE A 26 -8.91 -0.95 -1.92
CA ILE A 26 -9.41 -0.31 -0.70
C ILE A 26 -9.87 1.13 -0.98
N ASN A 27 -9.09 1.93 -1.72
CA ASN A 27 -9.50 3.30 -2.08
C ASN A 27 -10.82 3.34 -2.85
N GLU A 28 -10.96 2.51 -3.89
CA GLU A 28 -12.18 2.48 -4.72
C GLU A 28 -13.42 2.12 -3.87
N HIS A 29 -13.25 1.22 -2.89
CA HIS A 29 -14.31 0.86 -1.97
C HIS A 29 -14.65 1.98 -0.98
N LEU A 30 -13.67 2.72 -0.47
CA LEU A 30 -13.89 3.88 0.39
C LEU A 30 -14.62 4.99 -0.36
N ASP A 31 -14.19 5.33 -1.58
CA ASP A 31 -14.85 6.35 -2.39
C ASP A 31 -16.33 5.98 -2.64
N THR A 32 -16.59 4.70 -2.87
CA THR A 32 -17.96 4.17 -3.02
C THR A 32 -18.75 4.32 -1.71
N LEU A 33 -18.14 4.07 -0.55
CA LEU A 33 -18.79 4.20 0.75
C LEU A 33 -19.03 5.66 1.13
N ASP A 34 -18.09 6.56 0.85
CA ASP A 34 -18.22 8.01 1.02
C ASP A 34 -19.41 8.55 0.24
N SER A 35 -19.53 8.17 -1.05
CA SER A 35 -20.67 8.61 -1.87
C SER A 35 -22.02 8.12 -1.34
N LYS A 36 -22.08 6.88 -0.83
CA LYS A 36 -23.30 6.31 -0.23
C LYS A 36 -23.62 6.97 1.10
N SER A 37 -22.62 7.20 1.95
CA SER A 37 -22.78 7.88 3.24
C SER A 37 -23.33 9.29 3.04
N ALA A 38 -22.75 10.05 2.12
CA ALA A 38 -23.22 11.38 1.74
C ALA A 38 -24.68 11.38 1.25
N ALA A 39 -25.07 10.38 0.45
CA ALA A 39 -26.44 10.24 -0.03
C ALA A 39 -27.46 9.98 1.09
N VAL A 40 -27.09 9.17 2.11
CA VAL A 40 -27.96 8.89 3.25
C VAL A 40 -28.12 10.15 4.13
N HIS A 41 -27.04 10.89 4.37
CA HIS A 41 -27.07 12.13 5.15
C HIS A 41 -27.75 13.31 4.46
N ALA A 42 -27.74 13.34 3.12
CA ALA A 42 -28.50 14.33 2.35
C ALA A 42 -30.02 14.11 2.43
N GLY A 43 -30.46 12.93 2.89
CA GLY A 43 -31.86 12.60 3.13
C GLY A 43 -32.39 13.14 4.46
N SER A 44 -33.42 12.50 4.99
CA SER A 44 -34.06 12.85 6.26
C SER A 44 -33.39 12.24 7.49
N TRP A 45 -32.21 11.62 7.35
CA TRP A 45 -31.49 11.02 8.47
C TRP A 45 -30.74 12.08 9.27
N SER A 46 -31.16 12.30 10.51
CA SER A 46 -30.59 13.31 11.40
C SER A 46 -30.63 12.86 12.85
N GLY A 47 -29.99 13.62 13.74
CA GLY A 47 -29.92 13.34 15.18
C GLY A 47 -28.65 12.57 15.57
N THR A 48 -28.58 12.14 16.83
CA THR A 48 -27.35 11.61 17.45
C THR A 48 -26.77 10.41 16.72
N ALA A 49 -27.60 9.51 16.20
CA ALA A 49 -27.14 8.36 15.44
C ALA A 49 -26.48 8.75 14.10
N ALA A 50 -27.07 9.73 13.39
CA ALA A 50 -26.48 10.27 12.17
C ALA A 50 -25.12 10.95 12.48
N SER A 51 -25.04 11.76 13.53
CA SER A 51 -23.78 12.39 13.94
C SER A 51 -22.71 11.37 14.34
N ALA A 52 -23.06 10.31 15.06
CA ALA A 52 -22.14 9.24 15.44
C ALA A 52 -21.62 8.48 14.21
N HIS A 53 -22.50 8.17 13.26
CA HIS A 53 -22.12 7.56 11.99
C HIS A 53 -21.17 8.45 11.19
N GLU A 54 -21.45 9.75 11.07
CA GLU A 54 -20.59 10.70 10.36
C GLU A 54 -19.19 10.82 10.98
N THR A 55 -19.09 10.75 12.30
CA THR A 55 -17.79 10.70 12.98
C THR A 55 -17.05 9.40 12.69
N ALA A 56 -17.72 8.25 12.89
CA ALA A 56 -17.11 6.94 12.63
C ALA A 56 -16.68 6.78 11.15
N HIS A 57 -17.47 7.31 10.23
CA HIS A 57 -17.17 7.32 8.81
C HIS A 57 -15.91 8.12 8.51
N ARG A 58 -15.79 9.35 9.04
CA ARG A 58 -14.58 10.18 8.88
C ARG A 58 -13.34 9.51 9.48
N GLU A 59 -13.47 8.92 10.67
CA GLU A 59 -12.37 8.18 11.30
C GLU A 59 -11.93 7.00 10.44
N TRP A 60 -12.87 6.24 9.88
CA TRP A 60 -12.56 5.10 9.03
C TRP A 60 -11.93 5.53 7.70
N SER A 61 -12.46 6.55 7.02
CA SER A 61 -11.88 7.05 5.77
C SER A 61 -10.46 7.59 5.99
N ALA A 62 -10.19 8.26 7.12
CA ALA A 62 -8.84 8.70 7.48
C ALA A 62 -7.89 7.52 7.73
N ALA A 63 -8.30 6.54 8.53
CA ALA A 63 -7.47 5.37 8.83
C ALA A 63 -7.16 4.53 7.58
N ALA A 64 -8.12 4.44 6.66
CA ALA A 64 -7.94 3.69 5.44
C ALA A 64 -7.05 4.42 4.42
N ALA A 65 -7.10 5.76 4.36
CA ALA A 65 -6.13 6.57 3.64
C ALA A 65 -4.71 6.42 4.19
N GLU A 66 -4.55 6.39 5.52
CA GLU A 66 -3.25 6.12 6.18
C GLU A 66 -2.72 4.73 5.82
N PHE A 67 -3.57 3.71 5.86
CA PHE A 67 -3.21 2.34 5.47
C PHE A 67 -2.68 2.27 4.03
N VAL A 68 -3.40 2.89 3.09
CA VAL A 68 -3.00 2.97 1.67
C VAL A 68 -1.66 3.68 1.49
N ALA A 69 -1.45 4.79 2.21
CA ALA A 69 -0.19 5.52 2.18
C ALA A 69 0.97 4.65 2.68
N GLY A 70 0.79 3.96 3.81
CA GLY A 70 1.79 3.04 4.38
C GLY A 70 2.13 1.87 3.44
N ILE A 71 1.13 1.29 2.78
CA ILE A 71 1.36 0.25 1.76
C ILE A 71 2.17 0.80 0.58
N THR A 72 1.84 2.00 0.12
CA THR A 72 2.56 2.65 -1.00
C THR A 72 4.02 2.95 -0.63
N GLU A 73 4.27 3.42 0.59
CA GLU A 73 5.61 3.66 1.12
C GLU A 73 6.42 2.35 1.19
N MET A 74 5.83 1.30 1.77
CA MET A 74 6.47 -0.02 1.88
C MET A 74 6.79 -0.60 0.49
N SER A 75 5.87 -0.48 -0.46
CA SER A 75 6.09 -0.89 -1.85
C SER A 75 7.26 -0.12 -2.51
N THR A 76 7.37 1.18 -2.24
CA THR A 76 8.47 2.01 -2.74
C THR A 76 9.80 1.63 -2.11
N ALA A 77 9.82 1.41 -0.79
CA ALA A 77 11.01 0.97 -0.07
C ALA A 77 11.51 -0.39 -0.58
N ALA A 78 10.60 -1.33 -0.85
CA ALA A 78 10.93 -2.63 -1.43
C ALA A 78 11.56 -2.49 -2.83
N ARG A 79 10.96 -1.71 -3.75
CA ARG A 79 11.54 -1.45 -5.08
C ARG A 79 12.92 -0.80 -5.02
N ASN A 80 13.10 0.15 -4.11
CA ASN A 80 14.38 0.81 -3.89
C ASN A 80 15.45 -0.18 -3.39
N ALA A 81 15.09 -1.05 -2.45
CA ALA A 81 15.98 -2.10 -1.96
C ALA A 81 16.36 -3.06 -3.10
N HIS A 82 15.38 -3.53 -3.87
CA HIS A 82 15.62 -4.37 -5.05
C HIS A 82 16.62 -3.72 -6.00
N THR A 83 16.39 -2.48 -6.42
CA THR A 83 17.24 -1.75 -7.37
C THR A 83 18.69 -1.65 -6.88
N ARG A 84 18.88 -1.37 -5.58
CA ARG A 84 20.21 -1.30 -4.96
C ARG A 84 20.91 -2.66 -4.95
N TYR A 85 20.21 -3.73 -4.62
CA TYR A 85 20.76 -5.08 -4.61
C TYR A 85 21.12 -5.57 -6.03
N THR A 86 20.24 -5.39 -7.00
CA THR A 86 20.50 -5.77 -8.40
C THR A 86 21.65 -4.96 -8.99
N GLY A 87 21.73 -3.66 -8.67
CA GLY A 87 22.83 -2.79 -9.08
C GLY A 87 24.19 -3.23 -8.51
N ALA A 88 24.24 -3.53 -7.20
CA ALA A 88 25.43 -4.03 -6.54
C ALA A 88 25.87 -5.40 -7.09
N ALA A 89 24.93 -6.32 -7.31
CA ALA A 89 25.21 -7.62 -7.91
C ALA A 89 25.78 -7.46 -9.33
N THR A 90 25.17 -6.61 -10.17
CA THR A 90 25.62 -6.36 -11.55
C THR A 90 26.98 -5.67 -11.61
N ALA A 91 27.27 -4.77 -10.66
CA ALA A 91 28.58 -4.13 -10.57
C ALA A 91 29.66 -5.15 -10.17
N ASN A 92 29.36 -6.01 -9.19
CA ASN A 92 30.27 -7.07 -8.74
C ASN A 92 30.52 -8.11 -9.84
N THR A 93 29.49 -8.57 -10.58
CA THR A 93 29.69 -9.50 -11.70
C THR A 93 30.51 -8.87 -12.83
N ARG A 94 30.34 -7.56 -13.10
CA ARG A 94 31.18 -6.85 -14.09
C ARG A 94 32.64 -6.68 -13.65
N MET A 95 32.88 -6.42 -12.35
CA MET A 95 34.23 -6.25 -11.80
C MET A 95 34.97 -7.57 -11.64
N PHE A 96 34.29 -8.63 -11.17
CA PHE A 96 34.92 -9.87 -10.72
C PHE A 96 34.61 -11.09 -11.61
N GLY A 97 33.64 -11.00 -12.52
CA GLY A 97 33.27 -12.08 -13.45
C GLY A 97 34.03 -12.09 -14.77
N ARG A 98 34.97 -11.16 -15.00
CA ARG A 98 35.90 -11.21 -16.14
C ARG A 98 37.10 -12.10 -15.79
N ARG A 99 36.89 -13.42 -15.86
CA ARG A 99 37.96 -14.42 -16.01
C ARG A 99 37.52 -15.46 -17.02
#